data_AF-A0A182EUF9-F1
#
_entry.id   AF-A0A182EUF9-F1
#
_cell.length_a   1.000
_cell.length_b   1.000
_cell.length_c   1.000
_cell.angle_alpha   90.00
_cell.angle_beta   90.00
_cell.angle_gamma   90.00
#
_symmetry.space_group_name_H-M   'P 1'
#
loop_
_entity.id
_entity.type
_entity.pdbx_description
1 polymer ?
#
loop_
_entity_poly.entity_id
_entity_poly.type
_entity_poly.pdbx_seq_one_letter_code
_entity_poly.pdbx_strand_id
1 'polypeptide(L)'
;MKDIFSEYPDIPKTHRDIGVERGSKVPDRDEYIEIMWHNVIRGSENQFDKQSLRYLDPLNESYDYSSIMHYGPYAFSGNGRRTIIALKPGAGRMGQRVALTEIDIRKINKLYPCTRKLSSHESSVEENAGITRPIVPIK
;
A
#
# COMPACT_ATOMS: atom_id res chain seq x y z
N MET A 1 -1.87 -15.91 -12.35
CA MET A 1 -1.06 -14.67 -12.34
C MET A 1 -0.35 -14.65 -11.00
N LYS A 2 0.98 -14.79 -10.96
CA LYS A 2 1.73 -14.74 -9.71
C LYS A 2 1.78 -13.27 -9.29
N ASP A 3 1.07 -12.96 -8.22
CA ASP A 3 1.06 -11.64 -7.60
C ASP A 3 2.44 -11.36 -6.99
N ILE A 4 2.95 -10.14 -7.16
CA ILE A 4 4.22 -9.66 -6.58
C ILE A 4 4.26 -9.84 -5.04
N PHE A 5 3.09 -9.89 -4.39
CA PHE A 5 2.93 -10.16 -2.97
C PHE A 5 3.06 -11.65 -2.58
N SER A 6 3.33 -12.54 -3.53
CA SER A 6 3.75 -13.92 -3.26
C SER A 6 5.23 -14.01 -2.91
N GLU A 7 6.04 -13.05 -3.36
CA GLU A 7 7.50 -13.08 -3.19
C GLU A 7 7.96 -12.38 -1.89
N TYR A 8 7.09 -11.55 -1.29
CA TYR A 8 7.39 -10.79 -0.08
C TYR A 8 6.32 -10.99 1.00
N PRO A 9 6.34 -12.11 1.75
CA PRO A 9 5.34 -12.42 2.77
C PRO A 9 5.34 -11.45 3.95
N ASP A 10 6.46 -10.75 4.18
CA ASP A 10 6.62 -9.75 5.26
C ASP A 10 6.07 -8.38 4.90
N ILE A 11 5.83 -8.11 3.61
CA ILE A 11 5.13 -6.89 3.19
C ILE A 11 3.66 -7.14 3.51
N PRO A 12 3.07 -6.41 4.48
CA PRO A 12 1.68 -6.58 4.80
C PRO A 12 0.90 -6.32 3.52
N LYS A 13 0.16 -7.32 3.03
CA LYS A 13 -0.84 -7.12 1.98
C LYS A 13 -1.86 -6.17 2.58
N THR A 14 -1.73 -4.85 2.43
CA THR A 14 -2.60 -3.91 3.16
C THR A 14 -3.98 -3.93 2.53
N HIS A 15 -4.76 -4.89 3.00
CA HIS A 15 -6.18 -5.11 2.77
C HIS A 15 -6.98 -4.84 4.05
N ARG A 16 -6.37 -4.04 4.90
CA ARG A 16 -6.48 -4.17 6.33
C ARG A 16 -6.16 -2.80 6.88
N ASP A 17 -7.02 -1.87 6.49
CA ASP A 17 -6.76 -0.47 6.72
C ASP A 17 -6.75 -0.20 8.23
N ILE A 18 -6.11 0.90 8.59
CA ILE A 18 -5.92 1.29 9.98
C ILE A 18 -7.30 1.59 10.57
N GLY A 19 -7.63 0.91 11.66
CA GLY A 19 -8.68 1.34 12.57
C GLY A 19 -8.05 2.02 13.76
N VAL A 20 -8.47 3.24 14.07
CA VAL A 20 -7.90 4.00 15.18
C VAL A 20 -8.95 4.26 16.26
N GLU A 21 -8.52 4.24 17.52
CA GLU A 21 -9.33 4.67 18.65
C GLU A 21 -9.57 6.19 18.60
N ARG A 22 -10.69 6.65 19.18
CA ARG A 22 -11.07 8.07 19.21
C ARG A 22 -9.97 8.93 19.83
N GLY A 23 -9.51 9.94 19.09
CA GLY A 23 -8.56 10.97 19.58
C GLY A 23 -7.13 10.91 18.99
N SER A 24 -6.85 9.96 18.09
CA SER A 24 -5.56 9.89 17.41
C SER A 24 -5.47 10.86 16.23
N LYS A 25 -4.24 11.33 15.91
CA LYS A 25 -3.95 12.15 14.72
C LYS A 25 -3.76 11.32 13.44
N VAL A 26 -3.92 10.01 13.53
CA VAL A 26 -3.79 9.06 12.43
C VAL A 26 -5.09 9.03 11.61
N PRO A 27 -5.03 9.05 10.27
CA PRO A 27 -6.22 8.89 9.44
C PRO A 27 -6.92 7.54 9.72
N ASP A 28 -8.15 7.56 10.25
CA ASP A 28 -9.01 6.37 10.32
C ASP A 28 -9.56 6.08 8.92
N ARG A 29 -9.47 4.82 8.47
CA ARG A 29 -10.07 4.37 7.20
C ARG A 29 -11.48 4.91 7.02
N ASP A 30 -12.27 4.84 8.07
CA ASP A 30 -13.70 5.10 8.00
C ASP A 30 -14.02 6.60 7.79
N GLU A 31 -13.01 7.48 7.83
CA GLU A 31 -13.13 8.88 7.39
C GLU A 31 -12.97 9.05 5.87
N TYR A 32 -12.42 8.04 5.19
CA TYR A 32 -12.09 8.03 3.77
C TYR A 32 -12.95 7.06 2.99
N ILE A 33 -13.29 5.90 3.53
CA ILE A 33 -14.13 4.91 2.85
C ILE A 33 -15.25 4.37 3.72
N GLU A 34 -16.32 3.96 3.05
CA GLU A 34 -17.42 3.18 3.60
C GLU A 34 -17.44 1.80 2.95
N ILE A 35 -17.60 0.76 3.78
CA ILE A 35 -17.74 -0.62 3.34
C ILE A 35 -19.23 -0.98 3.22
N MET A 36 -19.64 -1.32 2.00
CA MET A 36 -21.00 -1.74 1.69
C MET A 36 -21.17 -3.23 1.95
N TRP A 37 -21.30 -3.60 3.23
CA TRP A 37 -21.33 -5.00 3.70
C TRP A 37 -22.36 -5.88 2.97
N HIS A 38 -23.51 -5.32 2.57
CA HIS A 38 -24.54 -6.05 1.82
C HIS A 38 -24.11 -6.43 0.38
N ASN A 39 -23.06 -5.83 -0.16
CA ASN A 39 -22.47 -6.18 -1.46
C ASN A 39 -21.30 -7.16 -1.32
N VAL A 40 -20.78 -7.38 -0.10
CA VAL A 40 -19.66 -8.29 0.16
C VAL A 40 -20.13 -9.74 0.04
N ILE A 41 -19.35 -10.56 -0.66
CA ILE A 41 -19.60 -12.00 -0.74
C ILE A 41 -19.45 -12.64 0.64
N ARG A 42 -20.42 -13.49 1.01
CA ARG A 42 -20.43 -14.20 2.29
C ARG A 42 -19.13 -14.97 2.51
N GLY A 43 -18.56 -14.85 3.70
CA GLY A 43 -17.30 -15.49 4.09
C GLY A 43 -16.03 -14.69 3.75
N SER A 44 -16.16 -13.52 3.13
CA SER A 44 -15.05 -12.61 2.84
C SER A 44 -15.08 -11.32 3.68
N GLU A 45 -15.92 -11.25 4.71
CA GLU A 45 -16.03 -10.08 5.58
C GLU A 45 -14.69 -9.74 6.26
N ASN A 46 -13.91 -10.77 6.61
CA ASN A 46 -12.59 -10.64 7.21
C ASN A 46 -11.55 -9.94 6.31
N GLN A 47 -11.85 -9.78 5.02
CA GLN A 47 -11.01 -9.03 4.08
C GLN A 47 -11.12 -7.52 4.28
N PHE A 48 -12.07 -7.05 5.09
CA PHE A 48 -12.27 -5.64 5.40
C PHE A 48 -12.00 -5.31 6.88
N ASP A 49 -11.57 -6.30 7.67
CA ASP A 49 -11.24 -6.11 9.09
C ASP A 49 -10.16 -5.04 9.26
N LYS A 50 -10.38 -4.16 10.24
CA LYS A 50 -9.38 -3.14 10.60
C LYS A 50 -8.16 -3.81 11.23
N GLN A 51 -6.96 -3.34 10.92
CA GLN A 51 -5.79 -3.69 11.73
C GLN A 51 -5.56 -2.64 12.79
N SER A 52 -5.08 -3.11 13.94
CA SER A 52 -4.60 -2.21 14.98
C SER A 52 -3.27 -1.57 14.55
N LEU A 53 -3.01 -0.39 15.11
CA LEU A 53 -1.77 0.36 14.90
C LEU A 53 -0.49 -0.42 15.25
N ARG A 54 -0.60 -1.49 16.03
CA ARG A 54 0.52 -2.40 16.35
C ARG A 54 1.07 -3.11 15.11
N TYR A 55 0.22 -3.37 14.12
CA TYR A 55 0.57 -4.10 12.90
C TYR A 55 0.64 -3.20 11.67
N LEU A 56 0.00 -2.03 11.71
CA LEU A 56 -0.06 -1.12 10.58
C LEU A 56 0.10 0.32 11.06
N ASP A 57 1.35 0.80 11.04
CA ASP A 57 1.68 2.18 11.35
C ASP A 57 1.46 3.05 10.09
N PRO A 58 0.68 4.14 10.17
CA PRO A 58 0.52 5.09 9.06
C PRO A 58 1.84 5.81 8.69
N LEU A 59 2.84 5.77 9.57
CA LEU A 59 4.14 6.44 9.45
C LEU A 59 3.99 7.94 9.18
N ASN A 60 2.94 8.53 9.77
CA ASN A 60 2.57 9.93 9.62
C ASN A 60 2.34 10.36 8.16
N GLU A 61 1.87 9.45 7.30
CA GLU A 61 1.46 9.71 5.91
C GLU A 61 -0.07 9.77 5.79
N SER A 62 -0.56 10.50 4.78
CA SER A 62 -1.98 10.59 4.47
C SER A 62 -2.55 9.28 3.89
N TYR A 63 -3.87 9.14 3.95
CA TYR A 63 -4.57 8.05 3.24
C TYR A 63 -4.40 8.22 1.72
N ASP A 64 -4.04 7.13 1.03
CA ASP A 64 -3.79 7.15 -0.41
C ASP A 64 -4.68 6.14 -1.13
N TYR A 65 -5.74 6.64 -1.76
CA TYR A 65 -6.63 5.83 -2.60
C TYR A 65 -5.90 5.14 -3.75
N SER A 66 -4.76 5.67 -4.18
CA SER A 66 -3.99 5.12 -5.31
C SER A 66 -2.86 4.23 -4.85
N SER A 67 -2.71 3.99 -3.55
CA SER A 67 -1.71 3.05 -3.05
C SER A 67 -1.83 1.74 -3.81
N ILE A 68 -0.70 1.15 -4.21
CA ILE A 68 -0.69 -0.13 -4.93
C ILE A 68 -1.39 -1.24 -4.12
N MET A 69 -1.48 -1.04 -2.81
CA MET A 69 -2.13 -1.96 -1.89
C MET A 69 -3.63 -1.72 -1.73
N HIS A 70 -4.15 -0.55 -2.11
CA HIS A 70 -5.57 -0.23 -1.93
C HIS A 70 -6.43 -1.13 -2.83
N TYR A 71 -7.51 -1.68 -2.28
CA TYR A 71 -8.48 -2.45 -3.07
C TYR A 71 -9.21 -1.61 -4.10
N GLY A 72 -9.63 -2.23 -5.21
CA GLY A 72 -10.56 -1.61 -6.14
C GLY A 72 -11.98 -1.54 -5.56
N PRO A 73 -12.85 -0.68 -6.12
CA PRO A 73 -14.18 -0.44 -5.56
C PRO A 73 -15.13 -1.65 -5.57
N TYR A 74 -14.80 -2.71 -6.31
CA TYR A 74 -15.62 -3.93 -6.46
C TYR A 74 -14.99 -5.15 -5.78
N ALA A 75 -13.94 -4.97 -4.98
CA ALA A 75 -13.24 -6.07 -4.33
C ALA A 75 -14.21 -6.92 -3.48
N PHE A 76 -14.16 -8.25 -3.62
CA PHE A 76 -15.05 -9.20 -2.94
C PHE A 76 -16.55 -8.94 -3.11
N SER A 77 -16.94 -8.30 -4.21
CA SER A 77 -18.35 -8.13 -4.52
C SER A 77 -19.01 -9.48 -4.82
N GLY A 78 -20.09 -9.80 -4.11
CA GLY A 78 -20.92 -10.99 -4.38
C GLY A 78 -22.02 -10.74 -5.41
N ASN A 79 -22.26 -9.48 -5.77
CA ASN A 79 -23.39 -9.06 -6.61
C ASN A 79 -23.00 -8.09 -7.74
N GLY A 80 -21.70 -7.92 -7.99
CA GLY A 80 -21.17 -7.01 -9.01
C GLY A 80 -21.28 -5.52 -8.66
N ARG A 81 -21.79 -5.16 -7.48
CA ARG A 81 -21.88 -3.77 -7.01
C ARG A 81 -20.65 -3.39 -6.20
N ARG A 82 -20.41 -2.09 -6.05
CA ARG A 82 -19.27 -1.57 -5.29
C ARG A 82 -19.36 -1.98 -3.82
N THR A 83 -18.26 -2.51 -3.29
CA THR A 83 -18.07 -2.86 -1.87
C THR A 83 -17.37 -1.74 -1.11
N ILE A 84 -16.58 -0.91 -1.79
CA ILE A 84 -15.86 0.23 -1.20
C ILE A 84 -16.34 1.52 -1.86
N ILE A 85 -16.80 2.46 -1.04
CA ILE A 85 -17.22 3.80 -1.46
C ILE A 85 -16.29 4.82 -0.83
N ALA A 86 -15.73 5.75 -1.61
CA ALA A 86 -14.96 6.85 -1.05
C ALA A 86 -15.88 7.97 -0.54
N LEU A 87 -15.54 8.49 0.63
CA LEU A 87 -16.17 9.63 1.30
C LEU A 87 -15.48 10.96 0.96
N LYS A 88 -14.27 10.90 0.37
CA LYS A 88 -13.48 12.05 -0.08
C LYS A 88 -13.16 11.94 -1.58
N PRO A 89 -12.78 13.05 -2.25
CA PRO A 89 -12.30 12.98 -3.63
C PRO A 89 -11.13 12.00 -3.80
N GLY A 90 -11.07 11.31 -4.95
CA GLY A 90 -10.04 10.30 -5.23
C GLY A 90 -10.56 8.91 -5.58
N ALA A 91 -11.89 8.71 -5.54
CA ALA A 91 -12.54 7.41 -5.73
C ALA A 91 -12.12 6.64 -7.01
N GLY A 92 -11.84 7.36 -8.10
CA GLY A 92 -11.45 6.77 -9.39
C GLY A 92 -10.03 6.20 -9.42
N ARG A 93 -9.23 6.41 -8.37
CA ARG A 93 -7.82 5.99 -8.31
C ARG A 93 -7.62 4.66 -7.56
N MET A 94 -8.69 4.16 -6.94
CA MET A 94 -8.70 2.90 -6.19
C MET A 94 -8.40 1.68 -7.06
N GLY A 95 -7.59 0.77 -6.53
CA GLY A 95 -7.35 -0.53 -7.16
C GLY A 95 -6.35 -0.51 -8.31
N GLN A 96 -5.63 0.59 -8.51
CA GLN A 96 -4.53 0.62 -9.50
C GLN A 96 -3.46 -0.41 -9.13
N ARG A 97 -2.84 -1.03 -10.14
CA ARG A 97 -1.76 -2.03 -10.00
C ARG A 97 -0.59 -1.75 -10.94
N VAL A 98 -0.45 -0.48 -11.36
CA VAL A 98 0.53 -0.05 -12.36
C VAL A 98 1.87 0.28 -11.71
N ALA A 99 1.85 1.08 -10.63
CA ALA A 99 3.08 1.57 -10.00
C ALA A 99 2.87 1.88 -8.52
N LEU A 100 3.96 1.93 -7.76
CA LEU A 100 3.97 2.45 -6.40
C LEU A 100 3.69 3.96 -6.43
N THR A 101 2.95 4.46 -5.46
CA THR A 101 2.81 5.90 -5.28
C THR A 101 4.00 6.47 -4.52
N GLU A 102 4.13 7.79 -4.53
CA GLU A 102 5.15 8.46 -3.71
C GLU A 102 4.94 8.18 -2.21
N ILE A 103 3.69 8.06 -1.76
CA ILE A 103 3.35 7.70 -0.38
C ILE A 103 3.79 6.25 -0.08
N ASP A 104 3.56 5.31 -0.99
CA ASP A 104 4.03 3.93 -0.84
C ASP A 104 5.56 3.89 -0.69
N ILE A 105 6.28 4.62 -1.56
CA ILE A 105 7.75 4.72 -1.53
C ILE A 105 8.24 5.33 -0.21
N ARG A 106 7.62 6.42 0.26
CA ARG A 106 7.99 7.04 1.54
C ARG A 106 7.76 6.11 2.72
N LYS A 107 6.65 5.38 2.75
CA LYS A 107 6.36 4.37 3.79
C LYS A 107 7.42 3.28 3.79
N ILE A 108 7.77 2.73 2.62
CA ILE A 108 8.82 1.71 2.48
C ILE A 108 10.16 2.24 3.01
N ASN A 109 10.57 3.45 2.62
CA ASN A 109 11.84 4.04 3.05
C ASN A 109 11.89 4.32 4.56
N LYS A 110 10.75 4.61 5.20
CA LYS A 110 10.64 4.79 6.66
C LYS A 110 10.73 3.44 7.40
N LEU A 111 10.13 2.38 6.87
CA LEU A 111 10.18 1.03 7.45
C LEU A 111 11.56 0.38 7.28
N TYR A 112 12.18 0.60 6.13
CA TYR A 112 13.47 0.04 5.75
C TYR A 112 14.46 1.17 5.49
N PRO A 113 14.91 1.88 6.54
CA PRO A 113 15.89 2.95 6.39
C PRO A 113 17.15 2.35 5.76
N CYS A 114 17.43 2.76 4.53
CA CYS A 114 18.64 2.35 3.83
C CYS A 114 19.85 2.85 4.65
N THR A 115 20.53 1.95 5.34
CA THR A 115 21.82 2.25 5.96
C THR A 115 22.82 2.41 4.84
N ARG A 116 22.97 3.64 4.34
CA ARG A 116 24.02 3.97 3.39
C ARG A 116 25.37 3.95 4.13
N LYS A 117 25.90 2.77 4.42
CA LYS A 117 27.36 2.59 4.50
C LYS A 117 27.87 2.35 3.08
N LEU A 118 27.78 3.40 2.26
CA LEU A 118 28.85 3.60 1.29
C LEU A 118 29.95 4.29 2.10
N SER A 119 30.83 3.47 2.69
CA SER A 119 32.12 4.00 3.11
C SER A 119 32.71 4.68 1.89
N SER A 120 32.92 5.98 2.01
CA SER A 120 33.74 6.76 1.11
C SER A 120 35.14 6.14 1.08
N HIS A 121 35.34 5.16 0.22
CA HIS A 121 36.65 4.94 -0.37
C HIS A 121 36.60 5.55 -1.75
N GLU A 122 37.01 6.81 -1.78
CA GLU A 122 37.54 7.44 -2.97
C GLU A 122 38.80 6.63 -3.35
N SER A 123 38.72 5.88 -4.44
CA SER A 123 39.88 5.32 -5.14
C SER A 123 39.49 5.19 -6.60
N SER A 124 40.18 5.98 -7.40
CA SER A 124 40.14 6.11 -8.85
C SER A 124 40.48 4.80 -9.60
N VAL A 125 39.96 4.70 -10.84
CA VAL A 125 40.32 3.83 -12.01
C VAL A 125 40.09 2.30 -11.83
N GLU A 126 39.57 1.47 -12.75
CA GLU A 126 39.44 1.43 -14.23
C GLU A 126 38.15 0.70 -14.71
N GLU A 127 37.89 0.82 -16.02
CA GLU A 127 36.77 0.36 -16.84
C GLU A 127 36.79 -1.16 -17.14
N ASN A 128 35.70 -1.91 -16.84
CA ASN A 128 34.95 -2.75 -17.80
C ASN A 128 33.97 -3.77 -17.17
N ALA A 129 32.74 -3.73 -17.72
CA ALA A 129 31.77 -4.81 -17.92
C ALA A 129 31.25 -5.66 -16.73
N GLY A 130 30.00 -5.35 -16.34
CA GLY A 130 28.99 -6.39 -16.13
C GLY A 130 28.45 -6.57 -14.73
N ILE A 131 27.49 -5.72 -14.32
CA ILE A 131 26.19 -6.07 -13.71
C ILE A 131 25.36 -4.77 -13.74
N THR A 132 24.63 -4.55 -14.84
CA THR A 132 23.61 -3.50 -14.89
C THR A 132 22.45 -3.91 -13.98
N ARG A 133 22.28 -3.21 -12.85
CA ARG A 133 21.03 -3.28 -12.08
C ARG A 133 19.93 -2.57 -12.86
N PRO A 134 18.72 -3.12 -12.92
CA PRO A 134 17.63 -2.52 -13.69
C PRO A 134 17.24 -1.19 -13.06
N ILE A 135 17.48 -0.11 -13.80
CA ILE A 135 16.79 1.16 -13.58
C ILE A 135 15.33 0.89 -13.94
N VAL A 136 14.42 0.99 -12.97
CA VAL A 136 12.99 0.91 -13.25
C VAL A 136 12.62 2.22 -13.96
N PRO A 137 12.29 2.19 -15.27
CA PRO A 137 11.95 3.42 -15.98
C PRO A 137 10.54 3.85 -15.58
N ILE A 138 10.41 5.13 -15.23
CA ILE A 138 9.12 5.79 -15.10
C ILE A 138 8.62 6.01 -16.53
N LYS A 139 7.53 5.33 -16.92
CA LYS A 139 6.74 5.64 -18.11
C LYS A 139 5.51 6.42 -17.70
#